data_AF-A0A929XMN8-F1
#
_entry.id   AF-A0A929XMN8-F1
#
_cell.length_a   1.000
_cell.length_b   1.000
_cell.length_c   1.000
_cell.angle_alpha   90.00
_cell.angle_beta   90.00
_cell.angle_gamma   90.00
#
_symmetry.space_group_name_H-M   'P 1'
#
loop_
_entity.id
_entity.type
_entity.pdbx_description
1 polymer ?
#
loop_
_entity_poly.entity_id
_entity_poly.type
_entity_poly.pdbx_seq_one_letter_code
_entity_poly.pdbx_strand_id
1 'polypeptide(L)' 'MSKESVFLIYCMERYRYYKGLSGAEVARIFDEYGIYGYIKKYFESLHTMGDDCIVKDIDDYRSSMTGNHRTKV' A
#
# COMPACT_ATOMS: atom_id res chain seq x y z
N MET A 1 20.05 4.51 -2.90
CA MET A 1 18.67 4.08 -2.57
C MET A 1 18.16 4.98 -1.46
N SER A 2 16.99 5.61 -1.64
CA SER A 2 16.39 6.46 -0.60
C SER A 2 15.71 5.60 0.46
N LYS A 3 15.62 6.10 1.71
CA LYS A 3 14.93 5.41 2.82
C LYS A 3 13.47 5.06 2.45
N GLU A 4 12.81 5.95 1.72
CA GLU A 4 11.45 5.75 1.20
C GLU A 4 11.36 4.56 0.24
N SER A 5 12.36 4.33 -0.61
CA SER A 5 12.36 3.21 -1.57
C SER A 5 12.54 1.87 -0.86
N VAL A 6 13.39 1.83 0.18
CA VAL A 6 13.58 0.63 1.00
C VAL A 6 12.30 0.31 1.76
N PHE A 7 11.65 1.32 2.34
CA PHE A 7 10.38 1.15 3.04
C PHE A 7 9.22 0.76 2.12
N LEU A 8 9.18 1.28 0.89
CA LEU A 8 8.18 0.87 -0.09
C LEU A 8 8.29 -0.62 -0.43
N ILE A 9 9.51 -1.14 -0.62
CA ILE A 9 9.75 -2.57 -0.83
C ILE A 9 9.30 -3.37 0.40
N TYR A 10 9.61 -2.88 1.60
CA TYR A 10 9.14 -3.47 2.85
C TYR A 10 7.61 -3.57 2.92
N CYS A 11 6.89 -2.47 2.67
CA CYS A 11 5.42 -2.45 2.66
C CYS A 11 4.85 -3.42 1.63
N MET A 12 5.45 -3.52 0.44
CA MET A 12 5.02 -4.44 -0.61
C MET A 12 5.15 -5.90 -0.16
N GLU A 13 6.31 -6.28 0.39
CA GLU A 13 6.55 -7.67 0.83
C GLU A 13 5.67 -8.02 2.04
N ARG A 14 5.47 -7.09 2.99
CA ARG A 14 4.56 -7.29 4.12
C ARG A 14 3.12 -7.46 3.65
N TYR A 15 2.64 -6.58 2.77
CA TYR A 15 1.29 -6.70 2.22
C TYR A 15 1.09 -8.02 1.49
N ARG A 16 2.08 -8.44 0.69
CA ARG A 16 2.10 -9.74 0.01
C ARG A 16 1.98 -10.90 0.99
N TYR A 17 2.83 -10.93 2.01
CA TYR A 17 2.87 -11.98 3.01
C TYR A 17 1.54 -12.11 3.77
N TYR A 18 1.01 -11.00 4.29
CA TYR A 18 -0.22 -11.00 5.09
C TYR A 18 -1.47 -11.28 4.27
N LYS A 19 -1.50 -10.91 2.98
CA LYS A 19 -2.64 -11.15 2.09
C LYS A 19 -2.53 -12.47 1.32
N GLY A 20 -1.41 -13.18 1.40
CA GLY A 20 -1.18 -14.43 0.67
C GLY A 20 -1.15 -14.25 -0.85
N LEU A 21 -0.74 -13.07 -1.33
CA LEU A 21 -0.76 -12.71 -2.74
C LEU A 21 0.57 -13.03 -3.43
N SER A 22 0.55 -13.11 -4.76
CA SER A 22 1.79 -13.10 -5.53
C SER A 22 2.39 -11.69 -5.61
N GLY A 23 3.71 -11.59 -5.83
CA GLY A 23 4.36 -10.28 -6.03
C GLY A 23 3.77 -9.53 -7.24
N ALA A 24 3.39 -10.24 -8.29
CA ALA A 24 2.73 -9.66 -9.46
C ALA A 24 1.35 -9.07 -9.14
N GLU A 25 0.55 -9.76 -8.32
CA GLU A 25 -0.75 -9.25 -7.89
C GLU A 25 -0.62 -8.01 -7.01
N VAL A 26 0.30 -8.02 -6.04
CA VAL A 26 0.54 -6.84 -5.21
C VAL A 26 1.03 -5.67 -6.04
N ALA A 27 1.94 -5.90 -6.99
CA ALA A 27 2.41 -4.84 -7.88
C ALA A 27 1.27 -4.22 -8.70
N ARG A 28 0.35 -5.04 -9.22
CA ARG A 28 -0.87 -4.59 -9.92
C ARG A 28 -1.77 -3.76 -9.00
N ILE A 29 -2.03 -4.22 -7.78
CA ILE A 29 -2.87 -3.50 -6.82
C ILE A 29 -2.21 -2.15 -6.46
N PHE A 30 -0.90 -2.14 -6.22
CA PHE A 30 -0.22 -0.91 -5.84
C PHE A 30 -0.18 0.12 -6.96
N ASP A 31 -0.12 -0.34 -8.21
CA ASP A 31 -0.20 0.49 -9.40
C ASP A 31 -1.63 1.03 -9.62
N GLU A 32 -2.63 0.14 -9.69
CA GLU A 32 -4.04 0.46 -9.96
C GLU A 32 -4.62 1.47 -8.96
N TYR A 33 -4.26 1.35 -7.69
CA TYR A 33 -4.77 2.21 -6.62
C TYR A 33 -3.82 3.36 -6.25
N GLY A 34 -2.67 3.50 -6.91
CA GLY A 34 -1.70 4.57 -6.60
C GLY A 34 -1.04 4.46 -5.23
N ILE A 35 -0.99 3.25 -4.65
CA ILE A 35 -0.49 2.99 -3.28
C ILE A 35 1.01 3.31 -3.18
N TYR A 36 1.77 3.19 -4.29
CA TYR A 36 3.18 3.62 -4.32
C TYR A 36 3.36 5.09 -3.94
N GLY A 37 2.48 5.96 -4.44
CA GLY A 37 2.49 7.40 -4.13
C GLY A 37 2.06 7.64 -2.70
N TYR A 38 1.05 6.90 -2.23
CA TYR A 38 0.58 6.95 -0.85
C TYR A 38 1.70 6.63 0.15
N ILE A 39 2.38 5.48 0.00
CA ILE A 39 3.42 5.04 0.93
C ILE A 39 4.59 6.04 0.99
N LYS A 40 5.01 6.59 -0.16
CA LYS A 40 6.06 7.62 -0.19
C LYS A 40 5.62 8.89 0.51
N LYS A 41 4.40 9.37 0.23
CA LYS A 41 3.86 10.59 0.81
C LYS A 41 3.72 10.50 2.34
N TYR A 42 3.34 9.34 2.86
CA TYR A 42 3.09 9.12 4.29
C TYR A 42 4.23 8.34 4.98
N PHE A 43 5.42 8.30 4.36
CA PHE A 43 6.59 7.59 4.89
C PHE A 43 6.88 7.96 6.35
N GLU A 44 6.88 9.26 6.69
CA GLU A 44 7.19 9.76 8.04
C GLU A 44 6.27 9.21 9.13
N SER A 45 5.00 8.93 8.80
CA SER A 45 4.06 8.33 9.75
C SER A 45 4.16 6.81 9.74
N LEU A 46 4.09 6.20 8.54
CA LEU A 46 3.98 4.76 8.38
C LEU A 46 5.22 4.01 8.89
N HIS A 47 6.43 4.58 8.78
CA HIS A 47 7.65 3.89 9.19
C HIS A 47 7.79 3.71 10.72
N THR A 48 6.93 4.37 11.51
CA THR A 48 6.88 4.23 12.98
C THR A 48 5.85 3.19 13.44
N MET A 49 5.05 2.66 12.52
CA MET A 49 3.94 1.74 12.80
C MET A 49 4.38 0.27 12.68
N GLY A 50 3.64 -0.62 13.35
CA GLY A 50 3.81 -2.07 13.21
C GLY A 50 3.25 -2.62 11.91
N ASP A 51 3.65 -3.84 11.55
CA ASP A 51 3.28 -4.52 10.30
C ASP A 51 1.77 -4.59 10.07
N ASP A 52 1.02 -5.11 11.05
CA ASP A 52 -0.43 -5.22 10.98
C ASP A 52 -1.11 -3.86 10.78
N CYS A 53 -0.58 -2.80 11.41
CA CYS A 53 -1.11 -1.45 11.24
C CYS A 53 -0.87 -0.92 9.82
N ILE A 54 0.32 -1.12 9.26
CA ILE A 54 0.66 -0.71 7.89
C ILE A 54 -0.22 -1.44 6.86
N VAL A 55 -0.38 -2.76 7.03
CA VAL A 55 -1.19 -3.58 6.11
C VAL A 55 -2.66 -3.15 6.16
N LYS A 56 -3.19 -2.86 7.35
CA LYS A 56 -4.57 -2.37 7.51
C LYS A 56 -4.76 -0.99 6.89
N ASP A 57 -3.83 -0.08 7.12
CA ASP A 57 -3.88 1.29 6.60
C ASP A 57 -3.87 1.33 5.05
N ILE A 58 -3.07 0.45 4.41
CA ILE A 58 -3.10 0.25 2.95
C ILE A 58 -4.48 -0.27 2.48
N ASP A 59 -5.10 -1.17 3.22
CA ASP A 59 -6.42 -1.74 2.90
C ASP A 59 -7.55 -0.70 3.05
N ASP A 60 -7.46 0.14 4.10
CA ASP A 60 -8.36 1.27 4.33
C ASP A 60 -8.25 2.31 3.21
N TYR A 61 -7.02 2.67 2.82
CA TYR A 61 -6.78 3.55 1.67
C TYR A 61 -7.36 2.99 0.37
N ARG A 62 -7.09 1.71 0.07
CA ARG A 62 -7.66 1.02 -1.09
C ARG A 62 -9.19 1.04 -1.07
N SER A 63 -9.80 0.72 0.06
CA SER A 63 -11.25 0.69 0.24
C SER A 63 -11.88 2.07 0.01
N SER A 64 -11.21 3.14 0.45
CA SER A 64 -11.63 4.52 0.19
C SER A 64 -11.63 4.87 -1.30
N MET A 65 -10.68 4.33 -2.07
CA MET A 65 -10.60 4.53 -3.53
C MET A 65 -11.66 3.71 -4.29
N THR A 66 -11.93 2.47 -3.86
CA THR A 66 -12.97 1.63 -4.47
C THR A 66 -14.37 2.22 -4.26
N GLY A 67 -14.63 2.87 -3.12
CA GLY A 67 -15.88 3.60 -2.87
C GLY A 67 -16.11 4.78 -3.83
N ASN A 68 -15.03 5.41 -4.31
CA ASN A 68 -15.09 6.58 -5.20
C ASN A 68 -15.23 6.22 -6.69
N HIS A 69 -14.93 4.97 -7.07
CA HIS A 69 -15.00 4.50 -8.47
C HIS A 69 -16.43 4.18 -8.95
N ARG A 70 -17.44 4.22 -8.06
CA ARG A 70 -18.86 4.01 -8.41
C ARG A 70 -19.58 5.28 -8.90
N THR A 71 -18.93 6.44 -8.91
CA THR A 71 -19.55 7.74 -9.21
C THR A 71 -18.97 8.43 -10.45
N LYS A 72 -18.63 7.66 -11.49
CA LYS A 72 -18.43 8.22 -12.83
C LYS A 72 -19.41 7.55 -13.79
N VAL A 73 -20.66 8.01 -13.69
CA VAL A 73 -21.69 7.89 -14.76
C VAL A 73 -21.61 9.10 -15.66
#